data_AF-A0A398A5M5-F1
#
_entry.id   AF-A0A398A5M5-F1
#
_cell.length_a   1.000
_cell.length_b   1.000
_cell.length_c   1.000
_cell.angle_alpha   90.00
_cell.angle_beta   90.00
_cell.angle_gamma   90.00
#
_symmetry.space_group_name_H-M   'P 1'
#
loop_
_entity.id
_entity.type
_entity.pdbx_description
1 polymer ?
#
loop_
_entity_poly.entity_id
_entity_poly.type
_entity_poly.pdbx_seq_one_letter_code
_entity_poly.pdbx_strand_id
1 'polypeptide(L)'
;MVLVANRSMEFRNSQLGLISVRTLTAKDVTVEGFCMNRCGTHGSKSSSLDGGAYVWVGNSEEQCPGYCSWPFHQPLSGAQSPPLIAPNGDVGVDGMIINLATLLVNAVNGEQEPASFCVDRFGSGAYPGYPGRVLVDKTTGASYNALGLAGRKYLLPAMWDPQAAECRTLV
;
A
#
# COMPACT_ATOMS: atom_id res chain seq x y z
N MET A 1 12.23 -2.10 25.89
CA MET A 1 10.90 -2.56 26.34
C MET A 1 10.21 -3.10 25.10
N VAL A 2 9.86 -4.38 25.14
CA VAL A 2 9.75 -5.30 23.98
C VAL A 2 8.27 -5.65 23.75
N LEU A 3 7.96 -6.12 22.52
CA LEU A 3 6.79 -6.90 22.06
C LEU A 3 5.68 -6.01 21.45
N VAL A 4 5.05 -6.27 20.27
CA VAL A 4 4.79 -7.50 19.52
C VAL A 4 4.74 -7.19 18.00
N ALA A 5 5.52 -7.90 17.19
CA ALA A 5 5.04 -8.33 15.87
C ALA A 5 5.36 -9.82 15.79
N ASN A 6 4.37 -10.64 16.12
CA ASN A 6 4.55 -12.09 16.26
C ASN A 6 4.79 -12.81 14.91
N ARG A 7 4.99 -12.06 13.82
CA ARG A 7 5.40 -12.55 12.49
C ARG A 7 6.18 -11.46 11.75
N SER A 8 7.50 -11.51 11.80
CA SER A 8 8.32 -10.86 10.77
C SER A 8 8.11 -11.63 9.47
N MET A 9 7.57 -10.99 8.43
CA MET A 9 7.49 -11.61 7.10
C MET A 9 8.81 -11.37 6.38
N GLU A 10 9.62 -12.42 6.23
CA GLU A 10 10.84 -12.37 5.42
C GLU A 10 10.51 -12.76 3.98
N PHE A 11 10.56 -11.81 3.05
CA PHE A 11 10.38 -12.07 1.63
C PHE A 11 11.69 -12.62 1.03
N ARG A 12 11.67 -13.85 0.51
CA ARG A 12 12.81 -14.46 -0.21
C ARG A 12 12.51 -14.46 -1.70
N ASN A 13 13.26 -13.67 -2.48
CA ASN A 13 13.23 -13.71 -3.94
C ASN A 13 14.52 -14.40 -4.44
N SER A 14 14.38 -15.40 -5.30
CA SER A 14 15.46 -16.26 -5.81
C SER A 14 16.20 -15.69 -7.03
N GLN A 15 15.87 -14.48 -7.52
CA GLN A 15 16.47 -13.90 -8.73
C GLN A 15 17.09 -12.51 -8.60
N LEU A 16 17.00 -11.88 -7.44
CA LEU A 16 17.70 -10.63 -7.10
C LEU A 16 18.27 -10.85 -5.70
N GLY A 17 19.46 -10.32 -5.40
CA GLY A 17 20.12 -10.52 -4.10
C GLY A 17 19.14 -10.39 -2.91
N LEU A 18 19.32 -11.23 -1.89
CA LEU A 18 18.40 -11.29 -0.74
C LEU A 18 18.26 -9.92 -0.08
N ILE A 19 17.12 -9.25 -0.25
CA ILE A 19 16.72 -8.08 0.55
C ILE A 19 15.81 -8.61 1.65
N SER A 20 16.33 -8.70 2.88
CA SER A 20 15.48 -8.98 4.04
C SER A 20 14.61 -7.75 4.33
N VAL A 21 13.30 -7.90 4.15
CA VAL A 21 12.30 -6.87 4.49
C VAL A 21 11.72 -7.16 5.87
N ARG A 22 11.70 -6.17 6.76
CA ARG A 22 11.03 -6.25 8.07
C ARG A 22 9.76 -5.41 8.07
N THR A 23 8.61 -6.04 8.30
CA THR A 23 7.31 -5.35 8.36
C THR A 23 6.84 -5.23 9.81
N LEU A 24 6.49 -4.02 10.23
CA LEU A 24 5.87 -3.73 11.52
C LEU A 24 4.46 -3.16 11.30
N THR A 25 3.44 -3.83 11.84
CA THR A 25 2.05 -3.39 11.77
C THR A 25 1.26 -3.98 12.95
N ALA A 26 0.48 -3.15 13.62
CA ALA A 26 -0.42 -3.53 14.71
C ALA A 26 -1.44 -2.39 14.97
N LYS A 27 -2.43 -2.65 15.83
CA LYS A 27 -3.43 -1.64 16.26
C LYS A 27 -2.78 -0.46 16.99
N ASP A 28 -1.84 -0.76 17.86
CA ASP A 28 -1.11 0.15 18.75
C ASP A 28 0.18 0.72 18.15
N VAL A 29 0.47 0.40 16.88
CA VAL A 29 1.55 1.04 16.16
C VAL A 29 1.25 2.52 15.99
N THR A 30 2.16 3.36 16.49
CA THR A 30 2.18 4.80 16.22
C THR A 30 3.29 5.11 15.23
N VAL A 31 2.97 5.87 14.18
CA VAL A 31 3.95 6.33 13.20
C VAL A 31 4.06 7.85 13.31
N GLU A 32 5.29 8.37 13.25
CA GLU A 32 5.49 9.82 13.32
C GLU A 32 4.85 10.52 12.12
N GLY A 33 4.01 11.52 12.37
CA GLY A 33 3.25 12.22 11.31
C GLY A 33 2.19 11.35 10.62
N PHE A 34 1.80 10.23 11.22
CA PHE A 34 0.66 9.44 10.78
C PHE A 34 -0.60 10.30 10.73
N CYS A 35 -1.45 10.10 9.73
CA CYS A 35 -2.68 10.87 9.47
C CYS A 35 -2.50 12.34 9.07
N MET A 36 -1.27 12.86 9.03
CA MET A 36 -1.01 14.21 8.54
C MET A 36 -0.63 14.19 7.06
N ASN A 37 0.39 13.41 6.71
CA ASN A 37 0.92 13.34 5.34
C ASN A 37 1.42 11.94 4.94
N ARG A 38 1.22 10.94 5.80
CA ARG A 38 1.69 9.57 5.56
C ARG A 38 0.90 8.55 6.37
N CYS A 39 0.87 7.33 5.84
CA CYS A 39 0.22 6.16 6.43
C CYS A 39 1.23 5.08 6.84
N GLY A 40 2.49 5.47 6.97
CA GLY A 40 3.59 4.62 7.38
C GLY A 40 4.93 5.26 7.06
N THR A 41 5.99 4.51 7.33
CA THR A 41 7.37 4.88 7.01
C THR A 41 8.11 3.65 6.50
N HIS A 42 9.11 3.85 5.67
CA HIS A 42 10.01 2.80 5.23
C HIS A 42 11.45 3.26 5.36
N GLY A 43 12.37 2.37 5.05
CA GLY A 43 13.74 2.71 4.78
C GLY A 43 14.50 1.49 4.28
N SER A 44 15.63 1.73 3.62
CA SER A 44 16.56 0.68 3.21
C SER A 44 17.98 1.07 3.57
N LYS A 45 18.79 0.08 3.92
CA LYS A 45 20.24 0.24 4.13
C LYS A 45 20.97 -0.57 3.07
N SER A 46 21.76 0.10 2.24
CA SER A 46 22.58 -0.54 1.21
C SER A 46 23.92 -1.06 1.77
N SER A 47 24.31 -2.25 1.33
CA SER A 47 25.69 -2.79 1.24
C SER A 47 26.43 -3.27 2.50
N SER A 48 25.78 -4.04 3.37
CA SER A 48 26.51 -4.98 4.25
C SER A 48 25.81 -6.32 4.26
N LEU A 49 26.50 -7.39 4.69
CA LEU A 49 25.96 -8.76 4.83
C LEU A 49 24.69 -8.82 5.71
N ASP A 50 24.37 -7.74 6.44
CA ASP A 50 23.18 -7.53 7.28
C ASP A 50 22.23 -6.44 6.76
N GLY A 51 22.40 -5.98 5.51
CA GLY A 51 21.58 -4.96 4.88
C GLY A 51 20.14 -5.43 4.66
N GLY A 52 19.16 -4.54 4.85
CA GLY A 52 17.75 -4.86 4.73
C GLY A 52 16.87 -3.62 4.56
N ALA A 53 15.64 -3.87 4.13
CA ALA A 53 14.60 -2.86 4.08
C ALA A 53 13.66 -3.04 5.28
N TYR A 54 13.03 -1.97 5.72
CA TYR A 54 11.95 -2.05 6.68
C TYR A 54 10.76 -1.23 6.21
N VAL A 55 9.58 -1.68 6.62
CA VAL A 55 8.32 -0.99 6.37
C VAL A 55 7.53 -1.02 7.67
N TRP A 56 7.00 0.14 8.04
CA TRP A 56 6.19 0.34 9.22
C TRP A 56 4.88 0.99 8.81
N VAL A 57 3.76 0.27 8.97
CA VAL A 57 2.41 0.72 8.61
C VAL A 57 1.57 0.84 9.87
N GLY A 58 0.93 1.99 10.06
CA GLY A 58 -0.03 2.19 11.16
C GLY A 58 -1.43 1.67 10.84
N ASN A 59 -2.25 1.53 11.88
CA ASN A 59 -3.61 1.04 11.73
C ASN A 59 -4.49 2.10 11.05
N SER A 60 -4.83 1.86 9.78
CA SER A 60 -5.65 2.77 8.98
C SER A 60 -7.10 2.85 9.46
N GLU A 61 -7.61 1.77 10.08
CA GLU A 61 -8.98 1.68 10.59
C GLU A 61 -9.24 2.61 11.79
N GLU A 62 -8.34 2.56 12.77
CA GLU A 62 -8.58 3.16 14.09
C GLU A 62 -8.16 4.63 14.18
N GLN A 63 -7.21 5.05 13.35
CA GLN A 63 -6.54 6.34 13.52
C GLN A 63 -6.98 7.40 12.50
N CYS A 64 -7.13 7.06 11.20
CA CYS A 64 -7.63 7.98 10.16
C CYS A 64 -8.13 7.25 8.90
N PRO A 65 -9.28 6.58 8.97
CA PRO A 65 -9.79 5.79 7.85
C PRO A 65 -10.06 6.64 6.60
N GLY A 66 -10.52 7.88 6.76
CA GLY A 66 -10.73 8.80 5.64
C GLY A 66 -9.47 9.34 4.96
N TYR A 67 -8.27 8.98 5.44
CA TYR A 67 -7.01 9.32 4.79
C TYR A 67 -6.25 8.05 4.38
N CYS A 68 -6.02 7.14 5.31
CA CYS A 68 -5.20 5.94 5.07
C CYS A 68 -5.95 4.74 4.51
N SER A 69 -7.28 4.78 4.46
CA SER A 69 -8.11 3.74 3.82
C SER A 69 -8.79 4.23 2.54
N TRP A 70 -8.37 5.36 1.97
CA TRP A 70 -8.76 5.71 0.60
C TRP A 70 -8.25 4.62 -0.37
N PRO A 71 -9.05 4.14 -1.35
CA PRO A 71 -10.36 4.62 -1.79
C PRO A 71 -11.57 3.87 -1.19
N PHE A 72 -11.39 3.12 -0.10
CA PHE A 72 -12.44 2.33 0.55
C PHE A 72 -13.22 3.07 1.64
N HIS A 73 -12.76 4.27 2.02
CA HIS A 73 -13.46 5.17 2.94
C HIS A 73 -13.67 6.54 2.29
N GLN A 74 -14.70 7.26 2.73
CA GLN A 74 -14.92 8.65 2.31
C GLN A 74 -13.69 9.51 2.66
N PRO A 75 -13.13 10.27 1.72
CA PRO A 75 -11.95 11.08 1.94
C PRO A 75 -12.31 12.29 2.80
N LEU A 76 -11.38 12.73 3.66
CA LEU A 76 -11.58 13.88 4.56
C LEU A 76 -11.75 15.20 3.80
N SER A 77 -11.22 15.30 2.58
CA SER A 77 -11.30 16.48 1.72
C SER A 77 -11.16 16.10 0.23
N GLY A 78 -11.59 16.98 -0.67
CA GLY A 78 -11.49 16.78 -2.13
C GLY A 78 -12.77 16.26 -2.80
N ALA A 79 -12.63 15.82 -4.06
CA ALA A 79 -13.75 15.29 -4.84
C ALA A 79 -14.24 13.95 -4.25
N GLN A 80 -15.51 13.89 -3.88
CA GLN A 80 -16.10 12.73 -3.22
C GLN A 80 -16.74 11.80 -4.25
N SER A 81 -15.92 10.97 -4.90
CA SER A 81 -16.46 9.77 -5.52
C SER A 81 -16.88 8.77 -4.43
N PRO A 82 -17.97 8.00 -4.62
CA PRO A 82 -18.36 6.99 -3.65
C PRO A 82 -17.20 6.03 -3.36
N PRO A 83 -16.99 5.62 -2.09
CA PRO A 83 -15.91 4.72 -1.74
C PRO A 83 -16.10 3.39 -2.44
N LEU A 84 -14.99 2.79 -2.83
CA LEU A 84 -14.97 1.45 -3.37
C LEU A 84 -15.31 0.44 -2.28
N ILE A 85 -15.84 -0.71 -2.70
CA ILE A 85 -16.08 -1.84 -1.80
C ILE A 85 -14.75 -2.58 -1.59
N ALA A 86 -14.36 -2.71 -0.33
CA ALA A 86 -13.12 -3.35 0.13
C ALA A 86 -13.09 -4.85 -0.22
N PRO A 87 -12.09 -5.36 -0.96
CA PRO A 87 -12.09 -6.74 -1.46
C PRO A 87 -11.89 -7.82 -0.40
N ASN A 88 -11.37 -7.48 0.78
CA ASN A 88 -11.25 -8.39 1.92
C ASN A 88 -12.36 -8.16 2.96
N GLY A 89 -13.32 -7.28 2.67
CA GLY A 89 -14.47 -7.01 3.53
C GLY A 89 -14.19 -6.08 4.72
N ASP A 90 -12.96 -5.57 4.83
CA ASP A 90 -12.51 -4.71 5.91
C ASP A 90 -11.71 -3.52 5.34
N VAL A 91 -12.29 -2.33 5.49
CA VAL A 91 -11.75 -1.05 4.98
C VAL A 91 -10.38 -0.73 5.57
N GLY A 92 -10.16 -1.08 6.83
CA GLY A 92 -8.90 -0.87 7.54
C GLY A 92 -7.79 -1.77 7.01
N VAL A 93 -8.09 -3.06 6.88
CA VAL A 93 -7.17 -4.07 6.34
C VAL A 93 -6.81 -3.76 4.89
N ASP A 94 -7.80 -3.44 4.05
CA ASP A 94 -7.55 -3.14 2.65
C ASP A 94 -6.78 -1.82 2.45
N GLY A 95 -7.02 -0.82 3.31
CA GLY A 95 -6.18 0.38 3.39
C GLY A 95 -4.74 0.08 3.79
N MET A 96 -4.54 -0.76 4.83
CA MET A 96 -3.20 -1.19 5.24
C MET A 96 -2.47 -1.97 4.14
N ILE A 97 -3.17 -2.78 3.34
CA ILE A 97 -2.57 -3.50 2.20
C ILE A 97 -2.05 -2.53 1.15
N ILE A 98 -2.82 -1.48 0.80
CA ILE A 98 -2.37 -0.42 -0.12
C ILE A 98 -1.11 0.26 0.44
N ASN A 99 -1.15 0.69 1.70
CA ASN A 99 -0.03 1.38 2.34
C ASN A 99 1.23 0.51 2.41
N LEU A 100 1.07 -0.78 2.75
CA LEU A 100 2.15 -1.74 2.75
C LEU A 100 2.75 -1.92 1.35
N ALA A 101 1.92 -2.06 0.32
CA ALA A 101 2.39 -2.22 -1.05
C ALA A 101 3.17 -0.99 -1.54
N THR A 102 2.64 0.22 -1.30
CA THR A 102 3.30 1.50 -1.63
C THR A 102 4.66 1.57 -0.96
N LEU A 103 4.71 1.36 0.36
CA LEU A 103 5.93 1.52 1.13
C LEU A 103 6.95 0.43 0.80
N LEU A 104 6.51 -0.81 0.55
CA LEU A 104 7.39 -1.90 0.19
C LEU A 104 8.11 -1.63 -1.13
N VAL A 105 7.36 -1.22 -2.16
CA VAL A 105 7.92 -0.91 -3.47
C VAL A 105 8.95 0.21 -3.34
N ASN A 106 8.66 1.27 -2.61
CA ASN A 106 9.62 2.36 -2.42
C ASN A 106 10.85 1.89 -1.62
N ALA A 107 10.65 1.11 -0.55
CA ALA A 107 11.77 0.60 0.26
C ALA A 107 12.76 -0.23 -0.55
N VAL A 108 12.28 -1.12 -1.44
CA VAL A 108 13.16 -1.96 -2.27
C VAL A 108 13.82 -1.19 -3.41
N ASN A 109 13.25 -0.06 -3.84
CA ASN A 109 13.82 0.82 -4.85
C ASN A 109 14.79 1.88 -4.25
N GLY A 110 14.96 1.87 -2.93
CA GLY A 110 15.97 2.68 -2.25
C GLY A 110 15.55 4.15 -2.14
N GLU A 111 16.33 5.04 -2.76
CA GLU A 111 16.02 6.48 -2.81
C GLU A 111 14.91 6.81 -3.82
N GLN A 112 14.53 5.86 -4.67
CA GLN A 112 13.44 6.04 -5.63
C GLN A 112 12.11 5.71 -4.98
N GLU A 113 11.13 6.60 -5.17
CA GLU A 113 9.78 6.50 -4.62
C GLU A 113 8.73 6.28 -5.73
N PRO A 114 8.84 5.22 -6.57
CA PRO A 114 8.03 5.09 -7.78
C PRO A 114 6.52 4.98 -7.50
N ALA A 115 6.11 4.47 -6.34
CA ALA A 115 4.70 4.45 -5.96
C ALA A 115 4.21 5.81 -5.43
N SER A 116 5.09 6.57 -4.76
CA SER A 116 4.73 7.90 -4.21
C SER A 116 4.51 8.95 -5.30
N PHE A 117 5.05 8.76 -6.51
CA PHE A 117 4.71 9.60 -7.67
C PHE A 117 3.30 9.33 -8.22
N CYS A 118 2.67 8.22 -7.83
CA CYS A 118 1.42 7.73 -8.38
C CYS A 118 0.30 7.67 -7.34
N VAL A 119 0.28 8.65 -6.44
CA VAL A 119 -0.71 8.79 -5.37
C VAL A 119 -2.14 8.63 -5.91
N ASP A 120 -2.93 7.80 -5.23
CA ASP A 120 -4.34 7.53 -5.49
C ASP A 120 -4.68 6.95 -6.88
N ARG A 121 -3.70 6.42 -7.61
CA ARG A 121 -3.91 5.81 -8.93
C ARG A 121 -3.93 4.29 -8.83
N PHE A 122 -5.07 3.68 -9.14
CA PHE A 122 -5.25 2.22 -9.02
C PHE A 122 -5.73 1.55 -10.32
N GLY A 123 -6.44 2.27 -11.19
CA GLY A 123 -6.93 1.75 -12.47
C GLY A 123 -6.92 2.76 -13.61
N SER A 124 -7.29 2.31 -14.81
CA SER A 124 -7.28 3.15 -16.02
C SER A 124 -8.06 4.47 -15.84
N GLY A 125 -7.47 5.57 -16.30
CA GLY A 125 -8.05 6.90 -16.22
C GLY A 125 -8.08 7.52 -14.83
N ALA A 126 -7.34 6.97 -13.85
CA ALA A 126 -7.22 7.56 -12.52
C ALA A 126 -6.69 9.00 -12.56
N TYR A 127 -7.10 9.82 -11.60
CA TYR A 127 -6.63 11.18 -11.36
C TYR A 127 -6.87 11.53 -9.88
N PRO A 128 -6.30 12.62 -9.32
CA PRO A 128 -6.49 12.95 -7.91
C PRO A 128 -7.98 13.00 -7.51
N GLY A 129 -8.39 12.17 -6.53
CA GLY A 129 -9.78 12.02 -6.09
C GLY A 129 -10.64 11.01 -6.87
N TYR A 130 -10.09 10.39 -7.91
CA TYR A 130 -10.71 9.29 -8.65
C TYR A 130 -9.74 8.11 -8.79
N PRO A 131 -10.01 6.96 -8.14
CA PRO A 131 -9.08 5.83 -8.11
C PRO A 131 -8.85 5.18 -9.49
N GLY A 132 -9.65 5.53 -10.49
CA GLY A 132 -9.64 4.93 -11.81
C GLY A 132 -10.70 3.85 -11.97
N ARG A 133 -10.82 3.32 -13.18
CA ARG A 133 -11.66 2.16 -13.46
C ARG A 133 -10.90 0.90 -13.09
N VAL A 134 -11.42 0.19 -12.09
CA VAL A 134 -10.86 -1.06 -11.58
C VAL A 134 -11.83 -2.21 -11.84
N LEU A 135 -11.39 -3.45 -11.61
CA LEU A 135 -12.25 -4.62 -11.74
C LEU A 135 -13.23 -4.67 -10.56
N VAL A 136 -14.43 -5.21 -10.82
CA VAL A 136 -15.48 -5.37 -9.81
C VAL A 136 -15.86 -6.85 -9.72
N ASP A 137 -15.89 -7.39 -8.51
CA ASP A 137 -16.43 -8.70 -8.21
C ASP A 137 -17.95 -8.66 -8.38
N LYS A 138 -18.48 -9.49 -9.28
CA LYS A 138 -19.92 -9.52 -9.58
C LYS A 138 -20.79 -10.03 -8.42
N THR A 139 -20.20 -10.78 -7.49
CA THR A 139 -20.90 -11.40 -6.36
C THR A 139 -20.89 -10.50 -5.13
N THR A 140 -19.75 -9.87 -4.82
CA THR A 140 -19.59 -9.06 -3.61
C THR A 140 -19.63 -7.55 -3.87
N GLY A 141 -19.47 -7.12 -5.13
CA GLY A 141 -19.27 -5.72 -5.49
C GLY A 141 -17.86 -5.20 -5.20
N ALA A 142 -16.97 -6.03 -4.64
CA ALA A 142 -15.61 -5.67 -4.29
C ALA A 142 -14.80 -5.13 -5.47
N SER A 143 -14.05 -4.06 -5.25
CA SER A 143 -13.20 -3.43 -6.25
C SER A 143 -11.74 -3.88 -6.09
N TYR A 144 -11.09 -4.29 -7.19
CA TYR A 144 -9.74 -4.85 -7.17
C TYR A 144 -9.00 -4.63 -8.51
N ASN A 145 -7.68 -4.73 -8.49
CA ASN A 145 -6.85 -4.72 -9.71
C ASN A 145 -5.80 -5.84 -9.73
N ALA A 146 -5.71 -6.63 -8.66
CA ALA A 146 -4.75 -7.72 -8.52
C ALA A 146 -5.42 -8.97 -7.94
N LEU A 147 -4.93 -10.13 -8.41
CA LEU A 147 -5.25 -11.45 -7.86
C LEU A 147 -4.01 -12.01 -7.18
N GLY A 148 -4.15 -12.37 -5.91
CA GLY A 148 -3.12 -13.08 -5.17
C GLY A 148 -3.40 -14.58 -5.04
N LEU A 149 -2.60 -15.22 -4.20
CA LEU A 149 -2.71 -16.66 -3.92
C LEU A 149 -4.10 -17.03 -3.43
N ALA A 150 -4.57 -18.20 -3.85
CA ALA A 150 -5.91 -18.74 -3.57
C ALA A 150 -7.07 -17.84 -4.04
N GLY A 151 -6.86 -16.99 -5.06
CA GLY A 151 -7.90 -16.16 -5.64
C GLY A 151 -8.27 -14.94 -4.81
N ARG A 152 -7.47 -14.61 -3.78
CA ARG A 152 -7.65 -13.40 -2.97
C ARG A 152 -7.51 -12.16 -3.85
N LYS A 153 -8.32 -11.16 -3.58
CA LYS A 153 -8.40 -9.93 -4.37
C LYS A 153 -7.77 -8.79 -3.60
N TYR A 154 -7.05 -7.95 -4.32
CA TYR A 154 -6.35 -6.80 -3.75
C TYR A 154 -6.46 -5.60 -4.67
N LEU A 155 -6.40 -4.43 -4.07
CA LEU A 155 -6.15 -3.18 -4.77
C LEU A 155 -4.73 -2.73 -4.46
N LEU A 156 -3.90 -2.58 -5.48
CA LEU A 156 -2.49 -2.24 -5.38
C LEU A 156 -2.21 -0.91 -6.08
N PRO A 157 -1.27 -0.10 -5.58
CA PRO A 157 -0.95 1.20 -6.18
C PRO A 157 -0.34 1.04 -7.58
N ALA A 158 -0.54 2.06 -8.40
CA ALA A 158 0.25 2.24 -9.62
C ALA A 158 1.72 2.51 -9.30
N MET A 159 2.59 2.26 -10.26
CA MET A 159 4.01 2.60 -10.19
C MET A 159 4.40 3.53 -11.33
N TRP A 160 5.30 4.47 -11.05
CA TRP A 160 5.88 5.34 -12.07
C TRP A 160 6.73 4.54 -13.05
N ASP A 161 6.41 4.63 -14.33
CA ASP A 161 7.23 4.11 -15.42
C ASP A 161 8.06 5.27 -16.02
N PRO A 162 9.38 5.31 -15.79
CA PRO A 162 10.23 6.39 -16.28
C PRO A 162 10.38 6.40 -17.80
N GLN A 163 10.15 5.27 -18.49
CA GLN A 163 10.26 5.21 -19.95
C GLN A 163 9.03 5.78 -20.63
N ALA A 164 7.85 5.51 -20.07
CA ALA A 164 6.58 6.02 -20.58
C ALA A 164 6.21 7.40 -20.00
N ALA A 165 6.94 7.86 -18.98
CA ALA A 165 6.67 9.09 -18.23
C ALA A 165 5.22 9.16 -17.70
N GLU A 166 4.71 8.02 -17.23
CA GLU A 166 3.35 7.90 -16.72
C GLU A 166 3.26 6.90 -15.55
N CYS A 167 2.18 6.99 -14.79
CA CYS A 167 1.84 6.00 -13.78
C CYS A 167 1.13 4.81 -14.41
N ARG A 168 1.73 3.62 -14.29
CA ARG A 168 1.14 2.38 -14.80
C ARG A 168 0.35 1.65 -13.73
N THR A 169 -0.90 1.35 -14.06
CA THR A 169 -1.82 0.53 -13.26
C THR A 169 -1.77 -0.91 -13.74
N LEU A 170 -2.31 -1.83 -12.92
CA LEU A 170 -2.43 -3.23 -13.29
C LEU A 170 -3.60 -3.51 -14.26
N VAL A 171 -4.55 -2.57 -14.35
CA VAL A 171 -5.79 -2.63 -15.15
C VAL A 171 -6.18 -1.27 -15.71
#